data_AF-A0A4P2Q6L2-F1
#
_entry.id   AF-A0A4P2Q6L2-F1
#
_cell.length_a   1.000
_cell.length_b   1.000
_cell.length_c   1.000
_cell.angle_alpha   90.00
_cell.angle_beta   90.00
_cell.angle_gamma   90.00
#
_symmetry.space_group_name_H-M   'P 1'
#
loop_
_entity.id
_entity.type
_entity.pdbx_description
1 polymer ?
#
loop_
_entity_poly.entity_id
_entity_poly.type
_entity_poly.pdbx_seq_one_letter_code
_entity_poly.pdbx_strand_id
1 'polypeptide(L)'
;MLRRLNNDPRHGSRRLPDETIDTLVRLLAHPELHYESILGNLEVQYIRQGGHGIARDYNRIYQWLIESIYHLLYYRHIKRVAPIRAGLRFFDGIIELAEQNRPLWVFSLNHDVLLECMAFEFGIPIESGFPGEIRLPRRDRQGHQIGELIANTISGEDFDKLKMPFLRLGAHGINLLKIHGALDMFTFRDGKDLLKLRPATKDAIGVIEALRMANEELVHIEPPPLKQPTKIINEIAYADADGEMQFLRRSLLSGAFKFSDRHSQTLPKKMLEYFRLHLYSVSRLIVVGCSLGDTHINNILRDWLETSQDRSIEIVGPGVRSMPTFLLHLAPQVILHDTTATDFFARFSKRPLSMREKALKAMQKASRDGWRRIRGHI
;
A
#
# COMPACT_ATOMS: atom_id res chain seq x y z
N MET A 1 20.75 -20.84 -1.88
CA MET A 1 19.96 -20.39 -0.70
C MET A 1 18.51 -20.86 -0.77
N LEU A 2 17.75 -20.51 -1.82
CA LEU A 2 16.34 -20.95 -2.00
C LEU A 2 16.13 -22.47 -1.92
N ARG A 3 16.97 -23.27 -2.58
CA ARG A 3 16.92 -24.75 -2.48
C ARG A 3 17.17 -25.27 -1.04
N ARG A 4 17.98 -24.57 -0.24
CA ARG A 4 18.20 -24.93 1.18
C ARG A 4 16.98 -24.60 2.03
N LEU A 5 16.32 -23.47 1.78
CA LEU A 5 15.08 -23.09 2.45
C LEU A 5 13.91 -24.03 2.10
N ASN A 6 13.82 -24.48 0.84
CA ASN A 6 12.82 -25.46 0.41
C ASN A 6 13.00 -26.85 1.06
N ASN A 7 14.22 -27.15 1.51
CA ASN A 7 14.56 -28.41 2.16
C ASN A 7 14.53 -28.30 3.70
N ASP A 8 14.13 -27.16 4.29
CA ASP A 8 14.08 -27.01 5.75
C ASP A 8 12.78 -27.58 6.31
N PRO A 9 12.82 -28.70 7.07
CA PRO A 9 11.63 -29.33 7.64
C PRO A 9 10.91 -28.44 8.67
N ARG A 10 11.57 -27.40 9.21
CA ARG A 10 10.96 -26.44 10.14
C ARG A 10 9.94 -25.51 9.49
N HIS A 11 9.84 -25.52 8.17
CA HIS A 11 8.84 -24.75 7.43
C HIS A 11 7.52 -25.49 7.20
N GLY A 12 7.34 -26.70 7.76
CA GLY A 12 6.04 -27.36 7.96
C GLY A 12 5.18 -27.56 6.71
N SER A 13 5.73 -27.34 5.52
CA SER A 13 4.97 -27.15 4.30
C SER A 13 5.59 -27.97 3.19
N ARG A 14 4.72 -28.53 2.34
CA ARG A 14 5.09 -29.41 1.22
C ARG A 14 6.26 -28.81 0.43
N ARG A 15 7.30 -29.61 0.20
CA ARG A 15 8.45 -29.23 -0.64
C ARG A 15 7.95 -28.77 -2.01
N LEU A 16 8.37 -27.58 -2.44
CA LEU A 16 8.08 -27.08 -3.78
C LEU A 16 8.85 -27.91 -4.82
N PRO A 17 8.26 -28.21 -6.00
CA PRO A 17 8.96 -28.87 -7.09
C PRO A 17 10.19 -28.09 -7.53
N ASP A 18 11.26 -28.80 -7.92
CA ASP A 18 12.51 -28.17 -8.36
C ASP A 18 12.28 -27.30 -9.61
N GLU A 19 11.34 -27.66 -10.49
CA GLU A 19 10.93 -26.87 -11.65
C GLU A 19 10.42 -25.46 -11.26
N THR A 20 9.56 -25.38 -10.25
CA THR A 20 8.99 -24.12 -9.79
C THR A 20 10.08 -23.24 -9.17
N ILE A 21 11.03 -23.84 -8.45
CA ILE A 21 12.18 -23.14 -7.86
C ILE A 21 13.13 -22.62 -8.93
N ASP A 22 13.45 -23.45 -9.92
CA ASP A 22 14.37 -23.08 -10.99
C ASP A 22 13.80 -21.94 -11.84
N THR A 23 12.48 -21.93 -12.03
CA THR A 23 11.78 -20.79 -12.65
C THR A 23 11.98 -19.51 -11.83
N LEU A 24 11.73 -19.55 -10.52
CA LEU A 24 11.94 -18.38 -9.65
C LEU A 24 13.41 -17.91 -9.65
N VAL A 25 14.37 -18.83 -9.60
CA VAL A 25 15.80 -18.51 -9.62
C VAL A 25 16.16 -17.80 -10.94
N ARG A 26 15.67 -18.28 -12.08
CA ARG A 26 15.89 -17.62 -13.38
C ARG A 26 15.30 -16.22 -13.43
N LEU A 27 14.10 -16.03 -12.89
CA LEU A 27 13.45 -14.72 -12.83
C LEU A 27 14.25 -13.73 -11.96
N LEU A 28 14.68 -14.17 -10.76
CA LEU A 28 15.48 -13.34 -9.84
C LEU A 28 16.88 -13.03 -10.37
N ALA A 29 17.43 -13.86 -11.24
CA ALA A 29 18.73 -13.64 -11.88
C ALA A 29 18.66 -12.66 -13.05
N HIS A 30 17.47 -12.30 -13.53
CA HIS A 30 17.30 -11.40 -14.67
C HIS A 30 17.36 -9.93 -14.21
N PRO A 31 18.40 -9.16 -14.57
CA PRO A 31 18.65 -7.84 -13.99
C PRO A 31 17.61 -6.79 -14.38
N GLU A 32 16.91 -6.99 -15.49
CA GLU A 32 15.88 -6.07 -15.99
C GLU A 32 14.48 -6.32 -15.40
N LEU A 33 14.26 -7.44 -14.70
CA LEU A 33 12.95 -7.74 -14.13
C LEU A 33 12.80 -7.07 -12.77
N HIS A 34 11.83 -6.16 -12.67
CA HIS A 34 11.39 -5.67 -11.37
C HIS A 34 10.42 -6.68 -10.72
N TYR A 35 10.18 -6.51 -9.42
CA TYR A 35 9.40 -7.48 -8.65
C TYR A 35 7.99 -7.72 -9.21
N GLU A 36 7.33 -6.69 -9.77
CA GLU A 36 6.00 -6.87 -10.38
C GLU A 36 6.05 -7.73 -11.65
N SER A 37 7.13 -7.65 -12.45
CA SER A 37 7.31 -8.54 -13.61
C SER A 37 7.50 -9.99 -13.18
N ILE A 38 8.23 -10.21 -12.08
CA ILE A 38 8.42 -11.55 -11.51
C ILE A 38 7.09 -12.11 -11.03
N LEU A 39 6.31 -11.32 -10.28
CA LEU A 39 4.97 -11.69 -9.84
C LEU A 39 4.05 -11.99 -11.03
N GLY A 40 4.05 -11.14 -12.05
CA GLY A 40 3.31 -11.32 -13.28
C GLY A 40 3.66 -12.62 -14.00
N ASN A 41 4.93 -13.01 -14.02
CA ASN A 41 5.35 -14.29 -14.58
C ASN A 41 4.76 -15.47 -13.82
N LEU A 42 4.78 -15.44 -12.48
CA LEU A 42 4.20 -16.50 -11.65
C LEU A 42 2.70 -16.63 -11.86
N GLU A 43 1.98 -15.51 -11.98
CA GLU A 43 0.56 -15.51 -12.33
C GLU A 43 0.31 -16.13 -13.72
N VAL A 44 1.13 -15.79 -14.72
CA VAL A 44 1.06 -16.40 -16.06
C VAL A 44 1.27 -17.93 -15.98
N GLN A 45 2.23 -18.39 -15.19
CA GLN A 45 2.46 -19.84 -15.03
C GLN A 45 1.30 -20.53 -14.32
N TYR A 46 0.72 -19.91 -13.29
CA TYR A 46 -0.49 -20.42 -12.63
C TYR A 46 -1.63 -20.63 -13.63
N ILE A 47 -1.88 -19.64 -14.51
CA ILE A 47 -2.92 -19.71 -15.54
C ILE A 47 -2.64 -20.83 -16.55
N ARG A 48 -1.41 -20.87 -17.10
CA ARG A 48 -1.03 -21.85 -18.13
C ARG A 48 -1.20 -23.28 -17.67
N GLN A 49 -1.02 -23.52 -16.37
CA GLN A 49 -1.12 -24.84 -15.74
C GLN A 49 -2.56 -25.15 -15.26
N GLY A 50 -3.55 -24.33 -15.60
CA GLY A 50 -4.97 -24.60 -15.37
C GLY A 50 -5.40 -24.57 -13.90
N GLY A 51 -4.63 -23.93 -13.01
CA GLY A 51 -5.00 -23.76 -11.58
C GLY A 51 -4.92 -25.03 -10.71
N HIS A 52 -4.48 -26.16 -11.27
CA HIS A 52 -4.35 -27.44 -10.58
C HIS A 52 -2.90 -27.97 -10.60
N GLY A 53 -2.58 -28.94 -9.75
CA GLY A 53 -1.25 -29.54 -9.69
C GLY A 53 -0.14 -28.51 -9.40
N ILE A 54 0.86 -28.43 -10.28
CA ILE A 54 2.01 -27.51 -10.17
C ILE A 54 1.59 -26.03 -10.20
N ALA A 55 0.41 -25.70 -10.75
CA ALA A 55 -0.13 -24.35 -10.67
C ALA A 55 -0.19 -23.86 -9.22
N ARG A 56 -0.62 -24.71 -8.28
CA ARG A 56 -0.73 -24.36 -6.86
C ARG A 56 0.61 -23.98 -6.26
N ASP A 57 1.71 -24.57 -6.74
CA ASP A 57 3.06 -24.24 -6.30
C ASP A 57 3.49 -22.85 -6.82
N TYR A 58 3.16 -22.49 -8.06
CA TYR A 58 3.37 -21.14 -8.58
C TYR A 58 2.57 -20.09 -7.80
N ASN A 59 1.28 -20.35 -7.52
CA ASN A 59 0.46 -19.45 -6.71
C ASN A 59 1.02 -19.32 -5.28
N ARG A 60 1.52 -20.41 -4.70
CA ARG A 60 2.14 -20.38 -3.37
C ARG A 60 3.40 -19.52 -3.32
N ILE A 61 4.27 -19.60 -4.34
CA ILE A 61 5.44 -18.71 -4.44
C ILE A 61 4.99 -17.27 -4.62
N TYR A 62 3.97 -17.02 -5.44
CA TYR A 62 3.40 -15.68 -5.62
C TYR A 62 2.94 -15.10 -4.27
N GLN A 63 2.11 -15.83 -3.51
CA GLN A 63 1.63 -15.38 -2.20
C GLN A 63 2.77 -15.13 -1.20
N TRP A 64 3.80 -16.00 -1.20
CA TRP A 64 4.99 -15.82 -0.37
C TRP A 64 5.81 -14.57 -0.74
N LEU A 65 5.94 -14.25 -2.03
CA LEU A 65 6.61 -13.03 -2.47
C LEU A 65 5.82 -11.77 -2.09
N ILE A 66 4.49 -11.79 -2.24
CA ILE A 66 3.62 -10.69 -1.78
C ILE A 66 3.79 -10.45 -0.28
N GLU A 67 3.73 -11.51 0.53
CA GLU A 67 3.97 -11.44 1.97
C GLU A 67 5.38 -10.90 2.29
N SER A 68 6.39 -11.32 1.54
CA SER A 68 7.77 -10.84 1.70
C SER A 68 7.90 -9.35 1.40
N ILE A 69 7.24 -8.86 0.35
CA ILE A 69 7.20 -7.42 0.00
C ILE A 69 6.46 -6.65 1.11
N TYR A 70 5.32 -7.15 1.56
CA TYR A 70 4.59 -6.57 2.69
C TYR A 70 5.50 -6.42 3.91
N HIS A 71 6.19 -7.49 4.31
CA HIS A 71 7.08 -7.44 5.47
C HIS A 71 8.29 -6.52 5.25
N LEU A 72 8.84 -6.46 4.04
CA LEU A 72 9.90 -5.50 3.72
C LEU A 72 9.43 -4.05 3.95
N LEU A 73 8.23 -3.71 3.47
CA LEU A 73 7.64 -2.39 3.64
C LEU A 73 7.29 -2.11 5.11
N TYR A 74 6.69 -3.07 5.79
CA TYR A 74 6.40 -3.00 7.23
C TYR A 74 7.67 -2.77 8.06
N TYR A 75 8.73 -3.57 7.85
CA TYR A 75 10.00 -3.40 8.55
C TYR A 75 10.66 -2.05 8.29
N ARG A 76 10.48 -1.48 7.08
CA ARG A 76 10.93 -0.11 6.79
C ARG A 76 10.24 0.92 7.67
N HIS A 77 8.95 0.74 7.99
CA HIS A 77 8.21 1.66 8.86
C HIS A 77 8.65 1.53 10.32
N ILE A 78 8.58 0.32 10.90
CA ILE A 78 8.88 0.13 12.33
C ILE A 78 10.35 0.41 12.68
N LYS A 79 11.30 0.16 11.76
CA LYS A 79 12.73 0.43 11.99
C LYS A 79 13.14 1.87 11.72
N ARG A 80 12.25 2.70 11.14
CA ARG A 80 12.58 4.08 10.75
C ARG A 80 11.57 5.10 11.26
N VAL A 81 10.90 4.83 12.39
CA VAL A 81 9.93 5.75 13.01
C VAL A 81 10.51 7.17 13.17
N ALA A 82 11.68 7.30 13.80
CA ALA A 82 12.29 8.61 14.02
C ALA A 82 12.67 9.35 12.71
N PRO A 83 13.36 8.71 11.73
CA PRO A 83 13.58 9.31 10.42
C PRO A 83 12.30 9.67 9.66
N ILE A 84 11.27 8.83 9.71
CA ILE A 84 9.96 9.09 9.08
C ILE A 84 9.36 10.35 9.68
N ARG A 85 9.20 10.39 11.00
CA ARG A 85 8.62 11.53 11.72
C ARG A 85 9.38 12.83 11.44
N ALA A 86 10.72 12.80 11.47
CA ALA A 86 11.54 13.95 11.12
C ALA A 86 11.36 14.40 9.65
N GLY A 87 11.13 13.44 8.75
CA GLY A 87 10.89 13.70 7.33
C GLY A 87 9.52 14.29 7.00
N LEU A 88 8.48 14.04 7.82
CA LEU A 88 7.12 14.57 7.60
C LEU A 88 7.10 16.09 7.48
N ARG A 89 8.00 16.77 8.19
CA ARG A 89 8.20 18.22 8.11
C ARG A 89 8.42 18.73 6.68
N PHE A 90 9.05 17.94 5.81
CA PHE A 90 9.36 18.35 4.44
C PHE A 90 8.19 18.19 3.47
N PHE A 91 7.05 17.70 3.96
CA PHE A 91 5.81 17.52 3.21
C PHE A 91 4.67 18.40 3.76
N ASP A 92 4.96 19.35 4.64
CA ASP A 92 3.95 20.23 5.25
C ASP A 92 3.17 21.07 4.24
N GLY A 93 3.71 21.29 3.03
CA GLY A 93 2.95 21.91 1.95
C GLY A 93 1.67 21.16 1.56
N ILE A 94 1.58 19.85 1.83
CA ILE A 94 0.33 19.08 1.65
C ILE A 94 -0.74 19.54 2.64
N ILE A 95 -0.35 19.98 3.84
CA ILE A 95 -1.27 20.54 4.84
C ILE A 95 -1.94 21.78 4.26
N GLU A 96 -1.14 22.68 3.68
CA GLU A 96 -1.67 23.88 3.07
C GLU A 96 -2.54 23.57 1.85
N LEU A 97 -2.17 22.56 1.05
CA LEU A 97 -3.04 22.08 -0.01
C LEU A 97 -4.39 21.58 0.52
N ALA A 98 -4.41 20.88 1.65
CA ALA A 98 -5.64 20.41 2.29
C ALA A 98 -6.48 21.56 2.88
N GLU A 99 -5.85 22.67 3.28
CA GLU A 99 -6.58 23.87 3.69
C GLU A 99 -7.26 24.57 2.52
N GLN A 100 -6.55 24.65 1.38
CA GLN A 100 -7.00 25.32 0.16
C GLN A 100 -8.02 24.49 -0.64
N ASN A 101 -8.02 23.17 -0.46
CA ASN A 101 -8.90 22.24 -1.15
C ASN A 101 -9.69 21.46 -0.11
N ARG A 102 -10.98 21.78 0.06
CA ARG A 102 -11.82 21.24 1.13
C ARG A 102 -12.90 20.31 0.57
N PRO A 103 -12.75 18.98 0.64
CA PRO A 103 -11.57 18.24 1.09
C PRO A 103 -10.53 18.07 -0.02
N LEU A 104 -9.29 17.76 0.35
CA LEU A 104 -8.26 17.37 -0.59
C LEU A 104 -8.40 15.88 -0.91
N TRP A 105 -8.61 15.56 -2.18
CA TRP A 105 -8.60 14.17 -2.64
C TRP A 105 -7.16 13.69 -2.86
N VAL A 106 -6.82 12.58 -2.22
CA VAL A 106 -5.56 11.86 -2.43
C VAL A 106 -5.84 10.42 -2.85
N PHE A 107 -5.41 10.09 -4.06
CA PHE A 107 -5.48 8.75 -4.63
C PHE A 107 -4.10 8.12 -4.56
N SER A 108 -3.92 7.14 -3.68
CA SER A 108 -2.62 6.53 -3.42
C SER A 108 -2.51 5.16 -4.06
N LEU A 109 -1.49 4.99 -4.89
CA LEU A 109 -1.03 3.68 -5.38
C LEU A 109 0.01 3.06 -4.41
N ASN A 110 0.56 3.85 -3.49
CA ASN A 110 1.51 3.37 -2.50
C ASN A 110 0.81 2.52 -1.44
N HIS A 111 1.53 1.50 -0.99
CA HIS A 111 1.11 0.61 0.10
C HIS A 111 1.50 1.12 1.49
N ASP A 112 2.24 2.22 1.59
CA ASP A 112 2.71 2.78 2.87
C ASP A 112 1.59 3.48 3.66
N VAL A 113 1.93 3.99 4.86
CA VAL A 113 1.04 4.75 5.74
C VAL A 113 1.53 6.19 5.98
N LEU A 114 2.35 6.73 5.07
CA LEU A 114 3.04 8.01 5.31
C LEU A 114 2.09 9.20 5.27
N LEU A 115 1.04 9.15 4.43
CA LEU A 115 0.04 10.21 4.38
C LEU A 115 -0.79 10.23 5.67
N GLU A 116 -1.15 9.06 6.18
CA GLU A 116 -1.80 8.90 7.48
C GLU A 116 -0.91 9.43 8.60
N CYS A 117 0.38 9.05 8.63
CA CYS A 117 1.34 9.58 9.60
C CYS A 117 1.39 11.11 9.57
N MET A 118 1.44 11.70 8.38
CA MET A 118 1.44 13.15 8.20
C MET A 118 0.14 13.78 8.70
N ALA A 119 -1.02 13.25 8.31
CA ALA A 119 -2.32 13.78 8.72
C ALA A 119 -2.46 13.77 10.25
N PHE A 120 -2.09 12.67 10.91
CA PHE A 120 -2.14 12.59 12.37
C PHE A 120 -1.11 13.47 13.07
N GLU A 121 0.14 13.55 12.58
CA GLU A 121 1.17 14.43 13.17
C GLU A 121 0.76 15.91 13.13
N PHE A 122 0.06 16.33 12.08
CA PHE A 122 -0.36 17.72 11.88
C PHE A 122 -1.82 18.00 12.23
N GLY A 123 -2.55 17.01 12.79
CA GLY A 123 -3.94 17.19 13.22
C GLY A 123 -4.94 17.42 12.08
N ILE A 124 -4.66 16.93 10.88
CA ILE A 124 -5.56 17.04 9.72
C ILE A 124 -6.54 15.87 9.75
N PRO A 125 -7.86 16.10 9.68
CA PRO A 125 -8.83 15.04 9.50
C PRO A 125 -8.54 14.26 8.21
N ILE A 126 -8.50 12.93 8.30
CA ILE A 126 -8.30 12.05 7.16
C ILE A 126 -9.37 10.97 7.18
N GLU A 127 -10.10 10.85 6.07
CA GLU A 127 -11.16 9.85 5.89
C GLU A 127 -10.78 8.89 4.77
N SER A 128 -11.01 7.60 4.98
CA SER A 128 -10.67 6.55 4.01
C SER A 128 -11.86 5.66 3.63
N GLY A 129 -13.07 5.99 4.08
CA GLY A 129 -14.29 5.32 3.63
C GLY A 129 -14.67 4.08 4.43
N PHE A 130 -14.37 4.02 5.72
CA PHE A 130 -14.65 2.85 6.56
C PHE A 130 -15.57 3.24 7.75
N PRO A 131 -16.90 3.16 7.60
CA PRO A 131 -17.86 3.66 8.61
C PRO A 131 -17.93 2.82 9.88
N GLY A 132 -17.66 1.52 9.79
CA GLY A 132 -17.79 0.58 10.90
C GLY A 132 -16.60 0.64 11.85
N GLU A 133 -16.72 -0.05 12.97
CA GLU A 133 -15.65 -0.29 13.94
C GLU A 133 -15.62 -1.77 14.32
N ILE A 134 -14.42 -2.30 14.55
CA ILE A 134 -14.19 -3.60 15.17
C ILE A 134 -13.03 -3.50 16.17
N ARG A 135 -13.10 -4.34 17.21
CA ARG A 135 -12.05 -4.51 18.22
C ARG A 135 -11.45 -5.90 18.06
N LEU A 136 -10.13 -5.95 17.91
CA LEU A 136 -9.37 -7.17 17.69
C LEU A 136 -8.56 -7.46 18.97
N PRO A 137 -8.79 -8.59 19.66
CA PRO A 137 -8.03 -8.94 20.84
C PRO A 137 -6.54 -9.11 20.52
N ARG A 138 -5.68 -8.36 21.22
CA ARG A 138 -4.23 -8.51 21.17
C ARG A 138 -3.79 -9.51 22.21
N ARG A 139 -2.86 -10.39 21.87
CA ARG A 139 -2.36 -11.45 22.76
C ARG A 139 -0.83 -11.47 22.80
N ASP A 140 -0.28 -11.88 23.93
CA ASP A 140 1.15 -12.17 24.05
C ASP A 140 1.51 -13.50 23.37
N ARG A 141 2.79 -13.89 23.44
CA ARG A 141 3.29 -15.15 22.86
C ARG A 141 2.77 -16.40 23.57
N GLN A 142 2.18 -16.23 24.76
CA GLN A 142 1.59 -17.29 25.57
C GLN A 142 0.07 -17.39 25.32
N GLY A 143 -0.52 -16.48 24.53
CA GLY A 143 -1.94 -16.44 24.20
C GLY A 143 -2.79 -15.62 25.18
N HIS A 144 -2.20 -14.99 26.20
CA HIS A 144 -2.94 -14.14 27.12
C HIS A 144 -3.30 -12.82 26.45
N GLN A 145 -4.54 -12.37 26.65
CA GLN A 145 -4.97 -11.08 26.11
C GLN A 145 -4.25 -9.93 26.83
N ILE A 146 -3.61 -9.05 26.04
CA ILE A 146 -2.83 -7.89 26.52
C ILE A 146 -3.46 -6.55 26.12
N GLY A 147 -4.58 -6.58 25.41
CA GLY A 147 -5.34 -5.39 25.05
C GLY A 147 -6.20 -5.61 23.81
N GLU A 148 -6.62 -4.52 23.19
CA GLU A 148 -7.37 -4.51 21.94
C GLU A 148 -6.68 -3.62 20.91
N LEU A 149 -6.83 -3.97 19.64
CA LEU A 149 -6.52 -3.12 18.49
C LEU A 149 -7.85 -2.70 17.87
N ILE A 150 -8.01 -1.40 17.62
CA ILE A 150 -9.24 -0.88 17.01
C ILE A 150 -8.99 -0.70 15.51
N ALA A 151 -9.97 -1.08 14.70
CA ALA A 151 -9.95 -0.86 13.27
C ALA A 151 -11.31 -0.39 12.77
N ASN A 152 -11.31 0.36 11.68
CA ASN A 152 -12.52 0.71 10.95
C ASN A 152 -12.85 -0.35 9.91
N THR A 153 -14.14 -0.54 9.60
CA THR A 153 -14.60 -1.59 8.67
C THR A 153 -15.59 -1.05 7.64
N ILE A 154 -15.71 -1.77 6.53
CA ILE A 154 -16.80 -1.63 5.57
C ILE A 154 -17.23 -3.02 5.10
N SER A 155 -18.53 -3.25 5.02
CA SER A 155 -19.08 -4.51 4.52
C SER A 155 -18.86 -4.64 3.02
N GLY A 156 -18.74 -5.87 2.50
CA GLY A 156 -18.69 -6.09 1.06
C GLY A 156 -19.89 -5.52 0.32
N GLU A 157 -21.08 -5.63 0.91
CA GLU A 157 -22.32 -5.11 0.33
C GLU A 157 -22.29 -3.58 0.18
N ASP A 158 -21.87 -2.84 1.21
CA ASP A 158 -21.83 -1.39 1.15
C ASP A 158 -20.70 -0.89 0.25
N PHE A 159 -19.57 -1.61 0.25
CA PHE A 159 -18.46 -1.35 -0.66
C PHE A 159 -18.86 -1.54 -2.13
N ASP A 160 -19.56 -2.64 -2.45
CA ASP A 160 -20.07 -2.90 -3.80
C ASP A 160 -21.17 -1.92 -4.23
N LYS A 161 -21.89 -1.33 -3.28
CA LYS A 161 -22.89 -0.27 -3.53
C LYS A 161 -22.31 1.14 -3.59
N LEU A 162 -20.98 1.29 -3.65
CA LEU A 162 -20.28 2.58 -3.69
C LEU A 162 -20.55 3.48 -2.48
N LYS A 163 -20.76 2.91 -1.28
CA LYS A 163 -21.11 3.65 -0.06
C LYS A 163 -19.94 3.91 0.90
N MET A 164 -18.73 4.13 0.38
CA MET A 164 -17.62 4.56 1.22
C MET A 164 -17.87 6.01 1.65
N PRO A 165 -18.03 6.30 2.96
CA PRO A 165 -18.24 7.65 3.43
C PRO A 165 -16.95 8.46 3.30
N PHE A 166 -16.99 9.51 2.50
CA PHE A 166 -15.90 10.49 2.42
C PHE A 166 -16.36 11.84 2.95
N LEU A 167 -15.41 12.72 3.27
CA LEU A 167 -15.69 14.10 3.61
C LEU A 167 -16.44 14.77 2.45
N ARG A 168 -17.48 15.53 2.77
CA ARG A 168 -18.30 16.27 1.80
C ARG A 168 -17.57 17.51 1.31
N LEU A 169 -17.93 17.99 0.11
CA LEU A 169 -17.43 19.26 -0.41
C LEU A 169 -17.60 20.39 0.61
N GLY A 170 -16.54 21.18 0.80
CA GLY A 170 -16.43 22.24 1.81
C GLY A 170 -15.88 21.79 3.17
N ALA A 171 -15.85 20.48 3.46
CA ALA A 171 -15.30 19.97 4.71
C ALA A 171 -13.77 20.02 4.73
N HIS A 172 -13.21 20.40 5.88
CA HIS A 172 -11.76 20.39 6.11
C HIS A 172 -11.23 18.97 6.25
N GLY A 173 -10.10 18.69 5.60
CA GLY A 173 -9.42 17.40 5.70
C GLY A 173 -9.04 16.78 4.37
N ILE A 174 -8.64 15.52 4.44
CA ILE A 174 -8.16 14.71 3.32
C ILE A 174 -9.13 13.53 3.12
N ASN A 175 -9.59 13.35 1.89
CA ASN A 175 -10.16 12.08 1.45
C ASN A 175 -9.04 11.23 0.85
N LEU A 176 -8.76 10.08 1.46
CA LEU A 176 -7.69 9.17 1.05
C LEU A 176 -8.27 7.87 0.50
N LEU A 177 -8.01 7.59 -0.77
CA LEU A 177 -8.32 6.29 -1.39
C LEU A 177 -7.02 5.53 -1.69
N LYS A 178 -6.83 4.36 -1.06
CA LYS A 178 -5.68 3.47 -1.27
C LYS A 178 -6.00 2.41 -2.33
N ILE A 179 -5.73 2.71 -3.59
CA ILE A 179 -6.23 1.93 -4.73
C ILE A 179 -5.62 0.52 -4.77
N HIS A 180 -4.31 0.38 -4.50
CA HIS A 180 -3.62 -0.93 -4.51
C HIS A 180 -3.50 -1.57 -3.12
N GLY A 181 -4.30 -1.11 -2.16
CA GLY A 181 -4.19 -1.56 -0.77
C GLY A 181 -3.00 -0.98 -0.04
N ALA A 182 -2.89 -1.32 1.25
CA ALA A 182 -1.95 -0.71 2.16
C ALA A 182 -1.52 -1.66 3.28
N LEU A 183 -0.44 -1.29 3.97
CA LEU A 183 0.08 -2.01 5.14
C LEU A 183 -0.95 -2.12 6.27
N ASP A 184 -1.85 -1.14 6.36
CA ASP A 184 -2.89 -1.05 7.39
C ASP A 184 -4.29 -1.44 6.90
N MET A 185 -4.40 -2.03 5.70
CA MET A 185 -5.66 -2.50 5.13
C MET A 185 -5.66 -4.01 4.93
N PHE A 186 -6.76 -4.64 5.33
CA PHE A 186 -6.94 -6.09 5.30
C PHE A 186 -8.33 -6.46 4.81
N THR A 187 -8.46 -7.67 4.29
CA THR A 187 -9.77 -8.30 4.11
C THR A 187 -10.00 -9.34 5.21
N PHE A 188 -11.26 -9.52 5.60
CA PHE A 188 -11.64 -10.45 6.66
C PHE A 188 -13.00 -11.07 6.36
N ARG A 189 -13.45 -12.06 7.16
CA ARG A 189 -14.66 -12.86 6.90
C ARG A 189 -14.67 -13.45 5.49
N ASP A 190 -13.66 -14.27 5.22
CA ASP A 190 -13.42 -14.91 3.91
C ASP A 190 -13.25 -13.92 2.74
N GLY A 191 -12.76 -12.71 3.05
CA GLY A 191 -12.51 -11.67 2.07
C GLY A 191 -13.75 -10.89 1.63
N LYS A 192 -14.88 -11.05 2.34
CA LYS A 192 -16.13 -10.32 2.04
C LYS A 192 -16.09 -8.89 2.55
N ASP A 193 -15.44 -8.65 3.68
CA ASP A 193 -15.40 -7.33 4.31
C ASP A 193 -13.99 -6.76 4.29
N LEU A 194 -13.88 -5.44 4.33
CA LEU A 194 -12.61 -4.72 4.38
C LEU A 194 -12.43 -4.05 5.74
N LEU A 195 -11.18 -4.00 6.18
CA LEU A 195 -10.76 -3.42 7.44
C LEU A 195 -9.57 -2.48 7.22
N LYS A 196 -9.55 -1.34 7.91
CA LYS A 196 -8.41 -0.42 7.99
C LYS A 196 -8.06 -0.12 9.44
N LEU A 197 -6.80 -0.25 9.83
CA LEU A 197 -6.39 -0.03 11.22
C LEU A 197 -6.58 1.44 11.63
N ARG A 198 -6.95 1.65 12.90
CA ARG A 198 -6.91 2.97 13.52
C ARG A 198 -5.57 3.19 14.21
N PRO A 199 -5.06 4.43 14.25
CA PRO A 199 -3.86 4.74 15.03
C PRO A 199 -4.07 4.44 16.51
N ALA A 200 -3.03 3.93 17.16
CA ALA A 200 -3.03 3.69 18.61
C ALA A 200 -3.04 5.00 19.42
N THR A 201 -2.45 6.06 18.86
CA THR A 201 -2.39 7.42 19.41
C THR A 201 -2.63 8.44 18.29
N LYS A 202 -2.99 9.69 18.64
CA LYS A 202 -3.31 10.75 17.68
C LYS A 202 -2.07 11.44 17.10
N ASP A 203 -1.07 10.68 16.70
CA ASP A 203 0.20 11.15 16.12
C ASP A 203 0.78 10.13 15.12
N ALA A 204 1.87 10.48 14.43
CA ALA A 204 2.50 9.58 13.46
C ALA A 204 2.98 8.26 14.10
N ILE A 205 3.39 8.30 15.36
CA ILE A 205 3.84 7.12 16.10
C ILE A 205 2.69 6.15 16.27
N GLY A 206 1.50 6.64 16.63
CA GLY A 206 0.30 5.82 16.77
C GLY A 206 -0.10 5.05 15.52
N VAL A 207 0.12 5.64 14.34
CA VAL A 207 -0.11 4.97 13.05
C VAL A 207 0.83 3.77 12.89
N ILE A 208 2.13 3.95 13.18
CA ILE A 208 3.13 2.88 13.05
C ILE A 208 2.98 1.82 14.15
N GLU A 209 2.62 2.22 15.37
CA GLU A 209 2.33 1.30 16.47
C GLU A 209 1.13 0.41 16.16
N ALA A 210 0.08 0.93 15.50
CA ALA A 210 -1.05 0.10 15.06
C ALA A 210 -0.60 -1.00 14.08
N LEU A 211 0.31 -0.69 13.15
CA LEU A 211 0.92 -1.70 12.27
C LEU A 211 1.69 -2.75 13.07
N ARG A 212 2.44 -2.33 14.09
CA ARG A 212 3.21 -3.24 14.96
C ARG A 212 2.28 -4.18 15.73
N MET A 213 1.25 -3.63 16.38
CA MET A 213 0.23 -4.39 17.09
C MET A 213 -0.46 -5.41 16.18
N ALA A 214 -0.86 -5.02 14.96
CA ALA A 214 -1.48 -5.92 14.01
C ALA A 214 -0.58 -7.10 13.63
N ASN A 215 0.72 -6.85 13.39
CA ASN A 215 1.64 -7.87 12.87
C ASN A 215 2.32 -8.72 13.94
N GLU A 216 2.42 -8.22 15.17
CA GLU A 216 3.18 -8.88 16.24
C GLU A 216 2.31 -9.37 17.40
N GLU A 217 1.11 -8.80 17.58
CA GLU A 217 0.27 -9.01 18.77
C GLU A 217 -1.14 -9.53 18.43
N LEU A 218 -1.54 -9.54 17.16
CA LEU A 218 -2.69 -10.36 16.71
C LEU A 218 -2.18 -11.76 16.41
N VAL A 219 -2.49 -12.70 17.29
CA VAL A 219 -1.97 -14.06 17.21
C VAL A 219 -2.99 -15.08 17.66
N HIS A 220 -3.09 -16.18 16.91
CA HIS A 220 -3.70 -17.43 17.34
C HIS A 220 -2.59 -18.40 17.75
N ILE A 221 -2.70 -18.99 18.95
CA ILE A 221 -1.73 -19.96 19.47
C ILE A 221 -2.31 -21.36 19.30
N GLU A 222 -1.57 -22.25 18.62
CA GLU A 222 -1.98 -23.63 18.44
C GLU A 222 -2.13 -24.34 19.80
N PRO A 223 -3.16 -25.19 19.96
CA PRO A 223 -3.35 -25.95 21.19
C PRO A 223 -2.16 -26.89 21.47
N PRO A 224 -2.03 -27.42 22.69
CA PRO A 224 -1.04 -28.44 23.01
C PRO A 224 -1.08 -29.62 22.01
N PRO A 225 0.08 -30.20 21.66
CA PRO A 225 1.40 -29.98 22.25
C PRO A 225 2.24 -28.86 21.61
N LEU A 226 1.80 -28.24 20.50
CA LEU A 226 2.65 -27.35 19.69
C LEU A 226 2.90 -25.99 20.36
N LYS A 227 1.87 -25.38 20.99
CA LYS A 227 1.96 -24.09 21.71
C LYS A 227 2.74 -23.00 20.96
N GLN A 228 2.53 -22.90 19.66
CA GLN A 228 3.23 -21.96 18.78
C GLN A 228 2.23 -21.06 18.05
N PRO A 229 2.64 -19.85 17.63
CA PRO A 229 1.83 -19.01 16.74
C PRO A 229 1.47 -19.74 15.44
N THR A 230 0.19 -19.78 15.10
CA THR A 230 -0.28 -20.26 13.80
C THR A 230 0.22 -19.32 12.72
N LYS A 231 0.83 -19.88 11.67
CA LYS A 231 1.35 -19.12 10.52
C LYS A 231 0.66 -19.54 9.23
N ILE A 232 0.02 -18.58 8.58
CA ILE A 232 -0.61 -18.75 7.27
C ILE A 232 0.00 -17.74 6.30
N ILE A 233 0.37 -18.21 5.10
CA ILE A 233 1.01 -17.37 4.09
C ILE A 233 0.06 -16.22 3.73
N ASN A 234 0.60 -15.00 3.73
CA ASN A 234 -0.11 -13.77 3.37
C ASN A 234 -1.35 -13.43 4.23
N GLU A 235 -1.53 -14.09 5.37
CA GLU A 235 -2.61 -13.80 6.33
C GLU A 235 -2.05 -13.60 7.75
N ILE A 236 -2.81 -12.93 8.61
CA ILE A 236 -2.59 -12.83 10.05
C ILE A 236 -3.67 -13.68 10.71
N ALA A 237 -3.28 -14.81 11.28
CA ALA A 237 -4.17 -15.67 12.07
C ALA A 237 -4.25 -15.13 13.50
N TYR A 238 -5.45 -14.83 13.98
CA TYR A 238 -5.68 -14.29 15.32
C TYR A 238 -6.85 -14.99 15.99
N ALA A 239 -6.83 -15.06 17.32
CA ALA A 239 -7.97 -15.53 18.10
C ALA A 239 -8.91 -14.35 18.42
N ASP A 240 -10.20 -14.50 18.14
CA ASP A 240 -11.20 -13.50 18.51
C ASP A 240 -11.51 -13.53 20.03
N ALA A 241 -12.61 -12.87 20.42
CA ALA A 241 -13.02 -12.76 21.81
C ALA A 241 -13.44 -14.11 22.40
N ASP A 242 -13.97 -15.01 21.58
CA ASP A 242 -14.39 -16.36 21.97
C ASP A 242 -13.21 -17.35 21.89
N GLY A 243 -12.06 -16.89 21.38
CA GLY A 243 -10.87 -17.72 21.18
C GLY A 243 -10.87 -18.44 19.83
N GLU A 244 -11.86 -18.20 18.99
CA GLU A 244 -11.97 -18.81 17.67
C GLU A 244 -10.97 -18.20 16.70
N MET A 245 -10.42 -19.04 15.82
CA MET A 245 -9.41 -18.62 14.86
C MET A 245 -10.05 -17.83 13.72
N GLN A 246 -9.55 -16.62 13.52
CA GLN A 246 -9.93 -15.69 12.46
C GLN A 246 -8.71 -15.31 11.62
N PHE A 247 -8.96 -14.76 10.43
CA PHE A 247 -7.91 -14.38 9.49
C PHE A 247 -8.08 -12.93 9.00
N LEU A 248 -6.98 -12.18 8.99
CA LEU A 248 -6.84 -10.94 8.25
C LEU A 248 -5.92 -11.17 7.05
N ARG A 249 -6.45 -11.08 5.83
CA ARG A 249 -5.64 -11.20 4.61
C ARG A 249 -5.09 -9.84 4.21
N ARG A 250 -3.79 -9.76 3.94
CA ARG A 250 -3.11 -8.50 3.57
C ARG A 250 -3.59 -8.02 2.21
N SER A 251 -3.98 -6.74 2.12
CA SER A 251 -4.60 -6.16 0.92
C SER A 251 -3.64 -5.75 -0.20
N LEU A 252 -2.33 -5.93 -0.03
CA LEU A 252 -1.30 -5.47 -0.97
C LEU A 252 -1.53 -6.10 -2.35
N LEU A 253 -1.90 -5.27 -3.33
CA LEU A 253 -2.14 -5.68 -4.70
C LEU A 253 -0.89 -5.43 -5.55
N SER A 254 -0.30 -6.50 -6.07
CA SER A 254 0.89 -6.43 -6.93
C SER A 254 0.89 -7.57 -7.97
N GLY A 255 1.62 -7.39 -9.06
CA GLY A 255 1.65 -8.32 -10.20
C GLY A 255 1.16 -7.69 -11.50
N ALA A 256 1.06 -8.50 -12.55
CA ALA A 256 0.70 -8.03 -13.90
C ALA A 256 -0.81 -8.03 -14.13
N PHE A 257 -1.58 -8.79 -13.33
CA PHE A 257 -3.04 -8.92 -13.51
C PHE A 257 -3.86 -8.14 -12.47
N LYS A 258 -3.31 -7.07 -11.90
CA LYS A 258 -4.06 -6.14 -11.02
C LYS A 258 -5.38 -5.76 -11.71
N PHE A 259 -6.50 -5.90 -11.00
CA PHE A 259 -7.84 -5.59 -11.49
C PHE A 259 -8.30 -6.35 -12.76
N SER A 260 -7.72 -7.52 -13.08
CA SER A 260 -8.23 -8.49 -14.05
C SER A 260 -9.44 -9.29 -13.54
N ASP A 261 -10.39 -9.67 -14.42
CA ASP A 261 -11.53 -10.56 -14.07
C ASP A 261 -11.11 -12.04 -13.97
N ARG A 262 -9.88 -12.33 -14.37
CA ARG A 262 -9.38 -13.71 -14.54
C ARG A 262 -8.97 -14.37 -13.22
N HIS A 263 -8.97 -13.63 -12.10
CA HIS A 263 -8.46 -14.09 -10.81
C HIS A 263 -9.28 -13.56 -9.62
N SER A 264 -9.34 -14.37 -8.56
CA SER A 264 -9.75 -13.89 -7.23
C SER A 264 -8.68 -12.93 -6.71
N GLN A 265 -9.02 -11.65 -6.59
CA GLN A 265 -8.13 -10.64 -6.04
C GLN A 265 -8.47 -10.36 -4.58
N THR A 266 -7.44 -10.04 -3.80
CA THR A 266 -7.64 -9.63 -2.41
C THR A 266 -8.42 -8.32 -2.32
N LEU A 267 -8.17 -7.37 -3.24
CA LEU A 267 -8.97 -6.15 -3.34
C LEU A 267 -9.89 -6.19 -4.55
N PRO A 268 -11.17 -5.79 -4.41
CA PRO A 268 -12.09 -5.84 -5.55
C PRO A 268 -11.81 -4.72 -6.56
N LYS A 269 -12.14 -4.98 -7.83
CA LYS A 269 -12.10 -4.00 -8.93
C LYS A 269 -12.86 -2.72 -8.67
N LYS A 270 -13.84 -2.79 -7.78
CA LYS A 270 -14.64 -1.66 -7.33
C LYS A 270 -13.78 -0.49 -6.82
N MET A 271 -12.57 -0.73 -6.33
CA MET A 271 -11.61 0.33 -6.00
C MET A 271 -11.32 1.27 -7.19
N LEU A 272 -11.27 0.75 -8.42
CA LEU A 272 -11.11 1.56 -9.63
C LEU A 272 -12.38 2.36 -9.96
N GLU A 273 -13.56 1.83 -9.64
CA GLU A 273 -14.81 2.58 -9.78
C GLU A 273 -14.86 3.75 -8.80
N TYR A 274 -14.46 3.56 -7.54
CA TYR A 274 -14.32 4.66 -6.58
C TYR A 274 -13.30 5.70 -7.05
N PHE A 275 -12.15 5.25 -7.55
CA PHE A 275 -11.15 6.15 -8.10
C PHE A 275 -11.72 6.99 -9.24
N ARG A 276 -12.38 6.34 -10.21
CA ARG A 276 -13.02 7.03 -11.33
C ARG A 276 -14.09 8.01 -10.85
N LEU A 277 -14.99 7.57 -9.98
CA LEU A 277 -16.08 8.39 -9.44
C LEU A 277 -15.56 9.68 -8.81
N HIS A 278 -14.56 9.56 -7.94
CA HIS A 278 -14.05 10.69 -7.18
C HIS A 278 -13.06 11.55 -7.98
N LEU A 279 -12.32 10.97 -8.93
CA LEU A 279 -11.47 11.73 -9.86
C LEU A 279 -12.30 12.73 -10.68
N TYR A 280 -13.52 12.36 -11.10
CA TYR A 280 -14.39 13.26 -11.85
C TYR A 280 -14.89 14.47 -11.04
N SER A 281 -14.70 14.47 -9.71
CA SER A 281 -15.02 15.61 -8.85
C SER A 281 -13.89 16.66 -8.75
N VAL A 282 -12.73 16.38 -9.36
CA VAL A 282 -11.58 17.30 -9.35
C VAL A 282 -11.30 17.87 -10.75
N SER A 283 -10.75 19.08 -10.81
CA SER A 283 -10.31 19.74 -12.05
C SER A 283 -8.80 19.69 -12.27
N ARG A 284 -8.01 19.55 -11.21
CA ARG A 284 -6.55 19.49 -11.26
C ARG A 284 -6.04 18.29 -10.48
N LEU A 285 -5.19 17.49 -11.12
CA LEU A 285 -4.56 16.33 -10.49
C LEU A 285 -3.05 16.50 -10.45
N ILE A 286 -2.46 16.33 -9.26
CA ILE A 286 -1.01 16.32 -9.07
C ILE A 286 -0.55 14.87 -8.89
N VAL A 287 0.18 14.36 -9.87
CA VAL A 287 0.73 13.00 -9.88
C VAL A 287 2.17 13.05 -9.38
N VAL A 288 2.42 12.51 -8.18
CA VAL A 288 3.73 12.59 -7.51
C VAL A 288 4.38 11.23 -7.41
N GLY A 289 5.59 11.09 -7.96
CA GLY A 289 6.42 9.89 -7.79
C GLY A 289 5.84 8.61 -8.41
N CYS A 290 4.85 8.74 -9.30
CA CYS A 290 4.27 7.63 -10.04
C CYS A 290 5.05 7.41 -11.34
N SER A 291 5.41 6.16 -11.62
CA SER A 291 6.04 5.78 -12.89
C SER A 291 5.07 5.82 -14.08
N LEU A 292 3.75 5.91 -13.80
CA LEU A 292 2.68 5.73 -14.79
C LEU A 292 2.80 4.38 -15.50
N GLY A 293 3.24 3.32 -14.80
CA GLY A 293 3.33 1.96 -15.33
C GLY A 293 2.00 1.19 -15.32
N ASP A 294 1.02 1.63 -14.52
CA ASP A 294 -0.27 0.96 -14.37
C ASP A 294 -1.26 1.38 -15.47
N THR A 295 -1.38 0.56 -16.53
CA THR A 295 -2.25 0.85 -17.69
C THR A 295 -3.70 1.15 -17.30
N HIS A 296 -4.27 0.45 -16.33
CA HIS A 296 -5.65 0.70 -15.87
C HIS A 296 -5.81 2.08 -15.22
N ILE A 297 -4.81 2.56 -14.47
CA ILE A 297 -4.80 3.93 -13.92
C ILE A 297 -4.67 4.93 -15.06
N ASN A 298 -3.72 4.70 -15.97
CA ASN A 298 -3.45 5.58 -17.11
C ASN A 298 -4.69 5.76 -18.00
N ASN A 299 -5.44 4.69 -18.25
CA ASN A 299 -6.69 4.76 -19.02
C ASN A 299 -7.72 5.66 -18.32
N ILE A 300 -7.91 5.51 -17.00
CA ILE A 300 -8.84 6.36 -16.24
C ILE A 300 -8.37 7.83 -16.27
N LEU A 301 -7.07 8.08 -16.13
CA LEU A 301 -6.51 9.44 -16.19
C LEU A 301 -6.72 10.09 -17.57
N ARG A 302 -6.47 9.34 -18.65
CA ARG A 302 -6.70 9.80 -20.02
C ARG A 302 -8.18 10.12 -20.24
N ASP A 303 -9.06 9.17 -19.95
CA ASP A 303 -10.51 9.34 -20.13
C ASP A 303 -11.03 10.53 -19.31
N TRP A 304 -10.52 10.73 -18.10
CA TRP A 304 -10.86 11.90 -17.28
C TRP A 304 -10.40 13.21 -17.95
N LEU A 305 -9.17 13.27 -18.47
CA LEU A 305 -8.61 14.47 -19.09
C LEU A 305 -9.30 14.82 -20.42
N GLU A 306 -9.70 13.82 -21.21
CA GLU A 306 -10.40 13.98 -22.51
C GLU A 306 -11.78 14.63 -22.39
N THR A 307 -12.45 14.48 -21.24
CA THR A 307 -13.85 14.93 -21.08
C THR A 307 -14.00 16.44 -20.82
N SER A 308 -12.92 17.18 -20.57
CA SER A 308 -12.99 18.64 -20.38
C SER A 308 -11.62 19.30 -20.59
N GLN A 309 -11.62 20.43 -21.30
CA GLN A 309 -10.43 21.26 -21.52
C GLN A 309 -9.95 21.98 -20.24
N ASP A 310 -10.83 22.15 -19.25
CA ASP A 310 -10.50 22.81 -17.97
C ASP A 310 -9.74 21.86 -17.01
N ARG A 311 -9.61 20.59 -17.38
CA ARG A 311 -8.89 19.60 -16.58
C ARG A 311 -7.41 19.63 -16.87
N SER A 312 -6.59 19.48 -15.82
CA SER A 312 -5.13 19.50 -15.96
C SER A 312 -4.42 18.48 -15.07
N ILE A 313 -3.28 18.00 -15.56
CA ILE A 313 -2.37 17.11 -14.82
C ILE A 313 -1.02 17.79 -14.61
N GLU A 314 -0.51 17.71 -13.39
CA GLU A 314 0.90 17.98 -13.07
C GLU A 314 1.61 16.69 -12.74
N ILE A 315 2.65 16.35 -13.50
CA ILE A 315 3.48 15.17 -13.26
C ILE A 315 4.76 15.59 -12.58
N VAL A 316 4.96 15.13 -11.35
CA VAL A 316 6.06 15.52 -10.46
C VAL A 316 6.95 14.33 -10.17
N GLY A 317 8.21 14.42 -10.60
CA GLY A 317 9.18 13.39 -10.29
C GLY A 317 10.60 13.75 -10.73
N PRO A 318 11.64 13.30 -10.00
CA PRO A 318 13.01 13.49 -10.45
C PRO A 318 13.25 12.79 -11.79
N GLY A 319 13.76 13.52 -12.78
CA GLY A 319 14.04 13.04 -14.12
C GLY A 319 12.85 13.01 -15.07
N VAL A 320 11.67 13.51 -14.67
CA VAL A 320 10.51 13.62 -15.56
C VAL A 320 10.77 14.70 -16.61
N ARG A 321 11.08 14.27 -17.83
CA ARG A 321 11.47 15.16 -18.94
C ARG A 321 10.64 15.00 -20.21
N SER A 322 9.92 13.89 -20.34
CA SER A 322 9.14 13.59 -21.54
C SER A 322 7.68 13.36 -21.19
N MET A 323 6.81 13.78 -22.11
CA MET A 323 5.38 13.54 -22.03
C MET A 323 5.09 12.03 -22.06
N PRO A 324 4.22 11.50 -21.18
CA PRO A 324 3.75 10.13 -21.30
C PRO A 324 3.06 9.90 -22.65
N THR A 325 3.40 8.82 -23.33
CA THR A 325 2.92 8.54 -24.69
C THR A 325 1.40 8.51 -24.79
N PHE A 326 0.72 7.99 -23.76
CA PHE A 326 -0.75 7.91 -23.71
C PHE A 326 -1.46 9.26 -23.50
N LEU A 327 -0.72 10.35 -23.24
CA LEU A 327 -1.23 11.71 -23.07
C LEU A 327 -0.73 12.69 -24.15
N LEU A 328 -0.03 12.23 -25.19
CA LEU A 328 0.57 13.10 -26.20
C LEU A 328 -0.46 14.00 -26.91
N HIS A 329 -1.65 13.48 -27.21
CA HIS A 329 -2.74 14.25 -27.83
C HIS A 329 -3.41 15.24 -26.88
N LEU A 330 -3.12 15.16 -25.58
CA LEU A 330 -3.62 16.04 -24.51
C LEU A 330 -2.52 16.91 -23.92
N ALA A 331 -1.38 17.02 -24.59
CA ALA A 331 -0.20 17.74 -24.10
C ALA A 331 -0.49 19.15 -23.55
N PRO A 332 -1.38 19.98 -24.13
CA PRO A 332 -1.70 21.31 -23.58
C PRO A 332 -2.27 21.29 -22.15
N GLN A 333 -2.83 20.16 -21.71
CA GLN A 333 -3.42 19.99 -20.38
C GLN A 333 -2.44 19.36 -19.37
N VAL A 334 -1.20 19.09 -19.76
CA VAL A 334 -0.22 18.37 -18.94
C VAL A 334 1.03 19.21 -18.70
N ILE A 335 1.41 19.34 -17.44
CA ILE A 335 2.60 20.08 -17.00
C ILE A 335 3.57 19.09 -16.34
N LEU A 336 4.85 19.17 -16.71
CA LEU A 336 5.91 18.30 -16.18
C LEU A 336 6.80 19.08 -15.21
N HIS A 337 7.13 18.46 -14.08
CA HIS A 337 8.02 19.02 -13.07
C HIS A 337 9.16 18.04 -12.74
N ASP A 338 10.36 18.31 -13.27
CA ASP A 338 11.62 17.64 -12.89
C ASP A 338 12.08 18.12 -11.50
N THR A 339 11.42 17.63 -10.46
CA THR A 339 11.71 18.02 -9.08
C THR A 339 11.36 16.90 -8.10
N THR A 340 11.88 16.99 -6.87
CA THR A 340 11.48 16.06 -5.81
C THR A 340 10.12 16.47 -5.24
N ALA A 341 9.36 15.48 -4.74
CA ALA A 341 8.10 15.74 -4.05
C ALA A 341 8.25 16.80 -2.93
N THR A 342 9.30 16.69 -2.12
CA THR A 342 9.56 17.63 -1.02
C THR A 342 9.92 19.04 -1.47
N ASP A 343 10.44 19.22 -2.70
CA ASP A 343 10.73 20.54 -3.24
C ASP A 343 9.48 21.13 -3.92
N PHE A 344 8.73 20.28 -4.62
CA PHE A 344 7.43 20.65 -5.19
C PHE A 344 6.47 21.13 -4.11
N PHE A 345 6.27 20.36 -3.04
CA PHE A 345 5.34 20.75 -1.98
C PHE A 345 5.82 21.94 -1.17
N ALA A 346 7.11 22.23 -1.13
CA ALA A 346 7.63 23.41 -0.43
C ALA A 346 7.05 24.72 -0.98
N ARG A 347 6.61 24.77 -2.25
CA ARG A 347 5.96 25.97 -2.84
C ARG A 347 4.60 26.29 -2.21
N PHE A 348 3.96 25.31 -1.56
CA PHE A 348 2.71 25.50 -0.83
C PHE A 348 2.94 25.72 0.65
N SER A 349 4.14 25.47 1.18
CA SER A 349 4.39 25.65 2.61
C SER A 349 4.35 27.13 2.99
N LYS A 350 3.54 27.47 3.99
CA LYS A 350 3.54 28.80 4.63
C LYS A 350 4.80 29.06 5.46
N ARG A 351 5.52 28.01 5.87
CA ARG A 351 6.68 28.11 6.76
C ARG A 351 7.95 27.68 6.04
N PRO A 352 8.81 28.64 5.62
CA PRO A 352 10.10 28.33 5.06
C PRO A 352 10.93 27.42 5.97
N LEU A 353 11.71 26.52 5.38
CA LEU A 353 12.64 25.69 6.13
C LEU A 353 13.76 26.56 6.74
N SER A 354 14.05 26.35 8.02
CA SER A 354 15.22 26.90 8.69
C SER A 354 16.53 26.36 8.07
N MET A 355 17.65 27.02 8.35
CA MET A 355 18.97 26.54 7.90
C MET A 355 19.28 25.11 8.36
N ARG A 356 18.91 24.77 9.60
CA ARG A 356 19.08 23.43 10.16
C ARG A 356 18.22 22.40 9.43
N GLU A 357 16.96 22.72 9.14
CA GLU A 357 16.06 21.83 8.39
C GLU A 357 16.52 21.63 6.95
N LYS A 358 17.02 22.69 6.29
CA LYS A 358 17.63 22.60 4.96
C LYS A 358 18.85 21.69 4.95
N ALA A 359 19.74 21.83 5.94
CA ALA A 359 20.90 20.96 6.10
C ALA A 359 20.49 19.49 6.32
N LEU A 360 19.51 19.25 7.19
CA LEU A 360 18.98 17.90 7.44
C LEU A 360 18.37 17.28 6.17
N LYS A 361 17.57 18.06 5.43
CA LYS A 361 16.98 17.63 4.14
C LYS A 361 18.06 17.27 3.13
N ALA A 362 19.13 18.07 3.04
CA ALA A 362 20.27 17.80 2.16
C ALA A 362 21.02 16.52 2.55
N MET A 363 21.27 16.30 3.85
CA MET A 363 21.89 15.06 4.34
C MET A 363 21.04 13.82 4.04
N GLN A 364 19.72 13.90 4.22
CA GLN A 364 18.81 12.81 3.87
C GLN A 364 18.80 12.51 2.36
N LYS A 365 18.84 13.56 1.52
CA LYS A 365 18.96 13.42 0.07
C LYS A 365 20.26 12.73 -0.32
N ALA A 366 21.40 13.19 0.22
CA ALA A 366 22.71 12.59 -0.05
C ALA A 366 22.78 11.12 0.37
N SER A 367 22.22 10.79 1.54
CA SER A 367 22.10 9.40 2.00
C SER A 367 21.30 8.55 1.01
N ARG A 368 20.09 9.00 0.62
CA ARG A 368 19.26 8.30 -0.38
C ARG A 368 19.98 8.09 -1.71
N ASP A 369 20.68 9.10 -2.21
CA ASP A 369 21.39 9.03 -3.48
C ASP A 369 22.61 8.10 -3.41
N GLY A 370 23.26 8.01 -2.24
CA GLY A 370 24.28 7.00 -1.96
C GLY A 370 23.69 5.59 -1.96
N TRP A 371 22.54 5.39 -1.31
CA TRP A 371 21.84 4.10 -1.30
C TRP A 371 21.42 3.65 -2.71
N ARG A 372 20.90 4.56 -3.54
CA ARG A 372 20.55 4.28 -4.95
C ARG A 372 21.75 3.86 -5.79
N ARG A 373 22.90 4.52 -5.59
CA ARG A 373 24.15 4.18 -6.29
C ARG A 373 24.70 2.81 -5.92
N ILE A 374 24.53 2.38 -4.67
CA ILE A 374 25.08 1.11 -4.18
C ILE A 374 24.17 -0.09 -4.50
N ARG A 375 22.84 0.09 -4.50
CA ARG A 375 21.88 -1.05 -4.57
C ARG A 375 20.92 -1.04 -5.76
N GLY A 376 21.02 -0.06 -6.65
CA GLY A 376 20.05 0.12 -7.74
C GLY A 376 18.67 0.60 -7.22
N HIS A 377 17.75 0.83 -8.16
CA HIS A 377 16.36 1.16 -7.84
C HIS A 377 15.64 -0.11 -7.37
N ILE A 378 15.46 -0.28 -6.05
CA ILE A 378 14.54 -1.29 -5.47
C ILE A 378 13.27 -0.61 -5.00
#